data_AF-A0A8J3MXH3-F1
#
_entry.id   AF-A0A8J3MXH3-F1
#
_cell.length_a   1.000
_cell.length_b   1.000
_cell.length_c   1.000
_cell.angle_alpha   90.00
_cell.angle_beta   90.00
_cell.angle_gamma   90.00
#
_symmetry.space_group_name_H-M   'P 1'
#
loop_
_entity.id
_entity.type
_entity.pdbx_description
1 polymer ?
#
loop_
_entity_poly.entity_id
_entity_poly.type
_entity_poly.pdbx_seq_one_letter_code
_entity_poly.pdbx_strand_id
1 'polypeptide(L)'
;MANQRQVNILKKGFNHWNSWRRARPQQLIDLRNVDLHAAYIPSIHLYDANLNEATLSEANCSNADFRYATLYDANLYKGNFRGAVLTGANITGADLGYTNFAYADLSRANFYDANLEGANLTGANLNGASFLHANLTNVNLDNAILGWTIFGDLDLRVLNGLKTLQHEGPSPISINTIFQSQGKLSEIFLRNTGVPDIFIEYIHAFTNQPINYYTCFISYSSKDAFFVQRLHADLQAQGVRCWFAPHDMKIGDKIRVRIDESIRLYDKLLLVLSKHSVASDWVEHEVEMALAKEQREKRAVLFPIRLDTAIFEQGHSGWPALIQHQRHIGNFTCWKDYDHYQVTFDRLLHDLQV
;
A
#
# COMPACT_ATOMS: atom_id res chain seq x y z
N MET A 1 -16.92 -3.10 14.72
CA MET A 1 -16.94 -3.76 16.05
C MET A 1 -17.26 -5.23 15.88
N ALA A 2 -16.53 -6.11 16.59
CA ALA A 2 -16.69 -7.57 16.53
C ALA A 2 -18.08 -8.05 16.99
N ASN A 3 -18.46 -9.25 16.56
CA ASN A 3 -19.61 -9.95 17.09
C ASN A 3 -19.33 -10.47 18.50
N GLN A 4 -19.93 -9.84 19.52
CA GLN A 4 -19.65 -10.15 20.93
C GLN A 4 -19.95 -11.62 21.30
N ARG A 5 -20.93 -12.26 20.67
CA ARG A 5 -21.25 -13.67 20.91
C ARG A 5 -20.11 -14.57 20.44
N GLN A 6 -19.49 -14.26 19.29
CA GLN A 6 -18.36 -15.00 18.76
C GLN A 6 -17.11 -14.77 19.61
N VAL A 7 -16.85 -13.52 20.01
CA VAL A 7 -15.75 -13.19 20.94
C VAL A 7 -15.89 -13.96 22.26
N ASN A 8 -17.10 -14.06 22.82
CA ASN A 8 -17.34 -14.81 24.05
C ASN A 8 -17.12 -16.33 23.89
N ILE A 9 -17.30 -16.88 22.68
CA ILE A 9 -16.96 -18.28 22.39
C ILE A 9 -15.45 -18.45 22.28
N LEU A 10 -14.79 -17.52 21.58
CA LEU A 10 -13.34 -17.51 21.42
C LEU A 10 -12.61 -17.44 22.77
N LYS A 11 -13.10 -16.59 23.69
CA LYS A 11 -12.58 -16.46 25.06
C LYS A 11 -12.71 -17.73 25.92
N LYS A 12 -13.53 -18.71 25.52
CA LYS A 12 -13.58 -20.03 26.17
C LYS A 12 -12.41 -20.93 25.77
N GLY A 13 -11.56 -20.49 24.85
CA GLY A 13 -10.38 -21.19 24.37
C GLY A 13 -10.56 -21.79 22.97
N PHE A 14 -9.43 -21.94 22.27
CA PHE A 14 -9.40 -22.38 20.87
C PHE A 14 -10.02 -23.77 20.63
N ASN A 15 -9.98 -24.69 21.61
CA ASN A 15 -10.67 -25.98 21.51
C ASN A 15 -12.20 -25.85 21.43
N HIS A 16 -12.78 -24.94 22.22
CA HIS A 16 -14.20 -24.63 22.19
C HIS A 16 -14.57 -23.93 20.89
N TRP A 17 -13.75 -22.96 20.47
CA TRP A 17 -13.90 -22.29 19.17
C TRP A 17 -13.89 -23.29 18.01
N ASN A 18 -12.87 -24.16 17.93
CA ASN A 18 -12.71 -25.13 16.86
C ASN A 18 -13.89 -26.11 16.80
N SER A 19 -14.42 -26.53 17.95
CA SER A 19 -15.61 -27.39 18.01
C SER A 19 -16.87 -26.65 17.56
N TRP A 20 -17.03 -25.39 17.98
CA TRP A 20 -18.13 -24.54 17.55
C TRP A 20 -18.10 -24.24 16.05
N ARG A 21 -16.90 -23.98 15.49
CA ARG A 21 -16.65 -23.71 14.07
C ARG A 21 -16.91 -24.94 13.20
N ARG A 22 -16.49 -26.14 13.64
CA ARG A 22 -16.78 -27.41 12.96
C ARG A 22 -18.28 -27.69 12.87
N ALA A 23 -19.04 -27.37 13.90
CA ALA A 23 -20.49 -27.51 13.88
C ALA A 23 -21.20 -26.45 13.01
N ARG A 24 -20.48 -25.40 12.56
CA ARG A 24 -21.04 -24.25 11.83
C ARG A 24 -20.09 -23.78 10.72
N PRO A 25 -19.86 -24.60 9.67
CA PRO A 25 -18.91 -24.29 8.61
C PRO A 25 -19.33 -23.06 7.77
N GLN A 26 -20.64 -22.82 7.62
CA GLN A 26 -21.19 -21.71 6.81
C GLN A 26 -21.40 -20.41 7.62
N GLN A 27 -21.09 -20.40 8.91
CA GLN A 27 -21.29 -19.22 9.74
C GLN A 27 -20.27 -18.14 9.39
N LEU A 28 -20.74 -16.96 9.01
CA LEU A 28 -19.90 -15.78 8.86
C LEU A 28 -19.28 -15.41 10.21
N ILE A 29 -17.95 -15.23 10.21
CA ILE A 29 -17.16 -14.90 11.39
C ILE A 29 -16.75 -13.43 11.32
N ASP A 30 -17.19 -12.63 12.30
CA ASP A 30 -16.85 -11.22 12.43
C ASP A 30 -16.18 -10.98 13.79
N LEU A 31 -14.86 -10.85 13.72
CA LEU A 31 -13.94 -10.59 14.82
C LEU A 31 -13.18 -9.27 14.59
N ARG A 32 -13.76 -8.32 13.85
CA ARG A 32 -13.14 -7.01 13.62
C ARG A 32 -12.83 -6.29 14.92
N ASN A 33 -11.64 -5.70 15.03
CA ASN A 33 -11.20 -5.00 16.24
C ASN A 33 -11.15 -5.90 17.50
N VAL A 34 -11.10 -7.23 17.35
CA VAL A 34 -10.95 -8.11 18.51
C VAL A 34 -9.55 -7.94 19.11
N ASP A 35 -9.48 -7.89 20.43
CA ASP A 35 -8.21 -7.92 21.16
C ASP A 35 -7.86 -9.37 21.56
N LEU A 36 -6.78 -9.86 20.95
CA LEU A 36 -6.13 -11.14 21.17
C LEU A 36 -4.62 -10.96 21.45
N HIS A 37 -4.22 -9.79 21.96
CA HIS A 37 -2.85 -9.54 22.37
C HIS A 37 -2.33 -10.65 23.31
N ALA A 38 -1.15 -11.19 23.00
CA ALA A 38 -0.49 -12.27 23.72
C ALA A 38 -1.35 -13.55 23.90
N ALA A 39 -2.43 -13.73 23.13
CA ALA A 39 -3.31 -14.87 23.26
C ALA A 39 -2.62 -16.18 22.87
N TYR A 40 -2.87 -17.25 23.62
CA TYR A 40 -2.41 -18.60 23.28
C TYR A 40 -3.53 -19.37 22.56
N ILE A 41 -3.50 -19.37 21.22
CA ILE A 41 -4.52 -19.95 20.34
C ILE A 41 -3.91 -20.78 19.20
N PRO A 42 -3.02 -21.75 19.49
CA PRO A 42 -2.44 -22.60 18.46
C PRO A 42 -3.52 -23.45 17.77
N SER A 43 -3.31 -23.76 16.49
CA SER A 43 -4.21 -24.61 15.69
C SER A 43 -5.66 -24.13 15.65
N ILE A 44 -5.91 -22.84 15.89
CA ILE A 44 -7.25 -22.28 15.84
C ILE A 44 -7.78 -22.21 14.40
N HIS A 45 -9.08 -22.47 14.20
CA HIS A 45 -9.74 -22.42 12.90
C HIS A 45 -10.44 -21.08 12.66
N LEU A 46 -9.74 -20.13 12.06
CA LEU A 46 -10.20 -18.78 11.70
C LEU A 46 -10.34 -18.59 10.17
N TYR A 47 -10.50 -19.67 9.41
CA TYR A 47 -10.78 -19.59 7.97
C TYR A 47 -12.06 -18.79 7.69
N ASP A 48 -12.01 -17.97 6.63
CA ASP A 48 -13.03 -17.00 6.21
C ASP A 48 -13.41 -15.94 7.28
N ALA A 49 -12.59 -15.76 8.32
CA ALA A 49 -12.89 -14.80 9.37
C ALA A 49 -12.54 -13.36 8.97
N ASN A 50 -13.43 -12.43 9.33
CA ASN A 50 -13.12 -11.01 9.29
C ASN A 50 -12.43 -10.60 10.60
N LEU A 51 -11.13 -10.34 10.52
CA LEU A 51 -10.22 -9.92 11.59
C LEU A 51 -9.63 -8.54 11.30
N ASN A 52 -10.30 -7.71 10.48
CA ASN A 52 -9.80 -6.37 10.19
C ASN A 52 -9.62 -5.57 11.48
N GLU A 53 -8.49 -4.86 11.58
CA GLU A 53 -8.11 -4.05 12.73
C GLU A 53 -8.00 -4.85 14.04
N ALA A 54 -7.89 -6.19 13.98
CA ALA A 54 -7.71 -7.02 15.17
C ALA A 54 -6.29 -6.88 15.75
N THR A 55 -6.16 -7.01 17.06
CA THR A 55 -4.87 -7.07 17.75
C THR A 55 -4.52 -8.53 18.02
N LEU A 56 -3.48 -9.02 17.37
CA LEU A 56 -2.87 -10.35 17.50
C LEU A 56 -1.37 -10.24 17.88
N SER A 57 -0.92 -9.07 18.33
CA SER A 57 0.47 -8.85 18.70
C SER A 57 0.89 -9.79 19.81
N GLU A 58 2.09 -10.38 19.69
CA GLU A 58 2.65 -11.39 20.59
C GLU A 58 1.79 -12.67 20.76
N ALA A 59 0.70 -12.84 20.00
CA ALA A 59 -0.14 -14.02 20.08
C ALA A 59 0.58 -15.27 19.53
N ASN A 60 0.30 -16.42 20.14
CA ASN A 60 0.71 -17.71 19.61
C ASN A 60 -0.44 -18.32 18.80
N CYS A 61 -0.32 -18.21 17.47
CA CYS A 61 -1.21 -18.76 16.47
C CYS A 61 -0.51 -19.86 15.65
N SER A 62 0.44 -20.58 16.24
CA SER A 62 1.17 -21.65 15.53
C SER A 62 0.23 -22.73 14.98
N ASN A 63 0.45 -23.13 13.73
CA ASN A 63 -0.39 -24.08 12.98
C ASN A 63 -1.87 -23.68 12.86
N ALA A 64 -2.23 -22.41 13.11
CA ALA A 64 -3.59 -21.93 12.94
C ALA A 64 -4.00 -21.87 11.46
N ASP A 65 -5.31 -21.92 11.21
CA ASP A 65 -5.91 -21.84 9.88
C ASP A 65 -6.62 -20.50 9.71
N PHE A 66 -6.05 -19.63 8.89
CA PHE A 66 -6.57 -18.32 8.48
C PHE A 66 -6.84 -18.27 6.97
N ARG A 67 -7.08 -19.41 6.31
CA ARG A 67 -7.39 -19.43 4.87
C ARG A 67 -8.50 -18.45 4.54
N TYR A 68 -8.26 -17.59 3.56
CA TYR A 68 -9.19 -16.56 3.10
C TYR A 68 -9.69 -15.56 4.18
N ALA A 69 -9.02 -15.48 5.33
CA ALA A 69 -9.34 -14.48 6.34
C ALA A 69 -8.97 -13.07 5.86
N THR A 70 -9.68 -12.05 6.36
CA THR A 70 -9.32 -10.65 6.16
C THR A 70 -8.70 -10.09 7.43
N LEU A 71 -7.48 -9.58 7.33
CA LEU A 71 -6.62 -9.04 8.38
C LEU A 71 -6.19 -7.61 8.03
N TYR A 72 -7.07 -6.87 7.35
CA TYR A 72 -6.80 -5.49 6.93
C TYR A 72 -6.45 -4.63 8.14
N ASP A 73 -5.33 -3.91 8.11
CA ASP A 73 -4.81 -3.08 9.21
C ASP A 73 -4.73 -3.79 10.57
N ALA A 74 -4.62 -5.13 10.58
CA ALA A 74 -4.47 -5.89 11.82
C ALA A 74 -3.05 -5.74 12.40
N ASN A 75 -2.92 -5.81 13.72
CA ASN A 75 -1.62 -5.78 14.40
C ASN A 75 -1.20 -7.21 14.76
N LEU A 76 -0.22 -7.78 14.07
CA LEU A 76 0.37 -9.09 14.29
C LEU A 76 1.79 -9.01 14.88
N TYR A 77 2.25 -7.82 15.28
CA TYR A 77 3.61 -7.54 15.73
C TYR A 77 4.14 -8.59 16.73
N LYS A 78 5.31 -9.17 16.47
CA LYS A 78 5.93 -10.26 17.25
C LYS A 78 5.08 -11.53 17.44
N GLY A 79 4.01 -11.69 16.67
CA GLY A 79 3.17 -12.89 16.73
C GLY A 79 3.92 -14.14 16.26
N ASN A 80 3.49 -15.30 16.75
CA ASN A 80 4.00 -16.60 16.31
C ASN A 80 2.95 -17.31 15.44
N PHE A 81 3.19 -17.32 14.13
CA PHE A 81 2.37 -17.96 13.09
C PHE A 81 3.14 -19.10 12.40
N ARG A 82 4.13 -19.68 13.09
CA ARG A 82 4.91 -20.81 12.55
C ARG A 82 3.97 -21.94 12.11
N GLY A 83 4.14 -22.40 10.86
CA GLY A 83 3.33 -23.47 10.28
C GLY A 83 1.85 -23.14 10.07
N ALA A 84 1.42 -21.89 10.25
CA ALA A 84 0.04 -21.49 10.02
C ALA A 84 -0.31 -21.52 8.52
N VAL A 85 -1.59 -21.69 8.22
CA VAL A 85 -2.12 -21.69 6.85
C VAL A 85 -2.89 -20.39 6.62
N LEU A 86 -2.35 -19.51 5.79
CA LEU A 86 -2.90 -18.21 5.43
C LEU A 86 -3.16 -18.11 3.91
N THR A 87 -3.41 -19.24 3.24
CA THR A 87 -3.67 -19.26 1.80
C THR A 87 -4.78 -18.29 1.43
N GLY A 88 -4.50 -17.36 0.51
CA GLY A 88 -5.47 -16.36 0.05
C GLY A 88 -5.91 -15.33 1.11
N ALA A 89 -5.22 -15.22 2.24
CA ALA A 89 -5.54 -14.22 3.26
C ALA A 89 -5.25 -12.80 2.75
N ASN A 90 -6.10 -11.85 3.14
CA ASN A 90 -5.87 -10.44 2.86
C ASN A 90 -5.23 -9.79 4.09
N ILE A 91 -3.94 -9.46 4.01
CA ILE A 91 -3.12 -8.92 5.10
C ILE A 91 -2.68 -7.48 4.75
N THR A 92 -3.48 -6.78 3.95
CA THR A 92 -3.21 -5.40 3.50
C THR A 92 -3.06 -4.46 4.69
N GLY A 93 -2.00 -3.64 4.70
CA GLY A 93 -1.75 -2.61 5.72
C GLY A 93 -1.43 -3.13 7.14
N ALA A 94 -1.38 -4.45 7.33
CA ALA A 94 -1.15 -5.03 8.65
C ALA A 94 0.28 -4.76 9.16
N ASP A 95 0.42 -4.62 10.48
CA ASP A 95 1.73 -4.61 11.14
C ASP A 95 2.17 -6.03 11.47
N LEU A 96 3.16 -6.53 10.74
CA LEU A 96 3.73 -7.88 10.86
C LEU A 96 5.17 -7.82 11.39
N GLY A 97 5.61 -6.69 11.96
CA GLY A 97 6.98 -6.50 12.44
C GLY A 97 7.42 -7.63 13.37
N TYR A 98 8.57 -8.23 13.10
CA TYR A 98 9.18 -9.33 13.87
C TYR A 98 8.29 -10.57 14.03
N THR A 99 7.29 -10.76 13.17
CA THR A 99 6.39 -11.93 13.20
C THR A 99 7.10 -13.18 12.71
N ASN A 100 6.84 -14.32 13.34
CA ASN A 100 7.36 -15.61 12.91
C ASN A 100 6.37 -16.34 12.01
N PHE A 101 6.62 -16.34 10.70
CA PHE A 101 5.89 -17.08 9.67
C PHE A 101 6.67 -18.29 9.14
N ALA A 102 7.69 -18.77 9.86
CA ALA A 102 8.50 -19.88 9.38
C ALA A 102 7.62 -21.10 9.06
N TYR A 103 7.82 -21.68 7.87
CA TYR A 103 7.07 -22.82 7.35
C TYR A 103 5.56 -22.59 7.20
N ALA A 104 5.08 -21.35 7.21
CA ALA A 104 3.69 -21.04 6.96
C ALA A 104 3.33 -21.20 5.47
N ASP A 105 2.08 -21.54 5.18
CA ASP A 105 1.53 -21.45 3.83
C ASP A 105 0.89 -20.07 3.64
N LEU A 106 1.60 -19.19 2.94
CA LEU A 106 1.18 -17.83 2.60
C LEU A 106 0.83 -17.72 1.11
N SER A 107 0.58 -18.85 0.44
CA SER A 107 0.30 -18.84 -0.99
C SER A 107 -0.93 -17.98 -1.31
N ARG A 108 -0.84 -17.14 -2.33
CA ARG A 108 -1.89 -16.19 -2.74
C ARG A 108 -2.28 -15.15 -1.68
N ALA A 109 -1.50 -14.99 -0.61
CA ALA A 109 -1.75 -13.94 0.37
C ALA A 109 -1.45 -12.55 -0.22
N ASN A 110 -2.22 -11.54 0.19
CA ASN A 110 -2.02 -10.15 -0.19
C ASN A 110 -1.36 -9.37 0.95
N PHE A 111 -0.11 -8.94 0.76
CA PHE A 111 0.66 -8.12 1.70
C PHE A 111 0.77 -6.65 1.26
N TYR A 112 -0.18 -6.16 0.47
CA TYR A 112 -0.17 -4.77 0.00
C TYR A 112 0.04 -3.79 1.17
N ASP A 113 1.12 -3.00 1.11
CA ASP A 113 1.52 -2.02 2.13
C ASP A 113 1.66 -2.57 3.57
N ALA A 114 1.85 -3.88 3.73
CA ALA A 114 2.06 -4.49 5.03
C ALA A 114 3.48 -4.21 5.55
N ASN A 115 3.63 -4.02 6.87
CA ASN A 115 4.93 -3.86 7.51
C ASN A 115 5.51 -5.21 7.94
N LEU A 116 6.44 -5.80 7.20
CA LEU A 116 7.10 -7.06 7.56
C LEU A 116 8.49 -6.87 8.20
N GLU A 117 8.84 -5.69 8.69
CA GLU A 117 10.19 -5.44 9.23
C GLU A 117 10.67 -6.56 10.19
N GLY A 118 11.78 -7.21 9.86
CA GLY A 118 12.36 -8.27 10.69
C GLY A 118 11.55 -9.57 10.76
N ALA A 119 10.50 -9.74 9.95
CA ALA A 119 9.71 -10.97 9.95
C ALA A 119 10.52 -12.17 9.45
N ASN A 120 10.20 -13.35 10.01
CA ASN A 120 10.82 -14.61 9.63
C ASN A 120 9.91 -15.42 8.70
N LEU A 121 10.27 -15.51 7.42
CA LEU A 121 9.58 -16.30 6.38
C LEU A 121 10.37 -17.55 5.97
N THR A 122 11.29 -18.03 6.82
CA THR A 122 12.12 -19.21 6.52
C THR A 122 11.24 -20.40 6.13
N GLY A 123 11.46 -20.97 4.94
CA GLY A 123 10.72 -22.13 4.44
C GLY A 123 9.23 -21.89 4.19
N ALA A 124 8.75 -20.64 4.19
CA ALA A 124 7.35 -20.33 3.90
C ALA A 124 7.03 -20.53 2.41
N ASN A 125 5.78 -20.92 2.12
CA ASN A 125 5.26 -20.98 0.75
C ASN A 125 4.65 -19.63 0.38
N LEU A 126 5.24 -18.93 -0.59
CA LEU A 126 4.85 -17.61 -1.07
C LEU A 126 4.29 -17.63 -2.51
N ASN A 127 3.97 -18.81 -3.03
CA ASN A 127 3.46 -18.96 -4.40
C ASN A 127 2.19 -18.11 -4.62
N GLY A 128 2.22 -17.23 -5.61
CA GLY A 128 1.11 -16.33 -5.95
C GLY A 128 0.89 -15.19 -4.96
N ALA A 129 1.73 -15.02 -3.95
CA ALA A 129 1.60 -13.92 -2.99
C ALA A 129 1.96 -12.57 -3.63
N SER A 130 1.43 -11.48 -3.09
CA SER A 130 1.77 -10.11 -3.52
C SER A 130 2.42 -9.33 -2.40
N PHE A 131 3.60 -8.77 -2.67
CA PHE A 131 4.36 -7.90 -1.77
C PHE A 131 4.38 -6.45 -2.24
N LEU A 132 3.41 -6.00 -3.02
CA LEU A 132 3.37 -4.61 -3.51
C LEU A 132 3.43 -3.61 -2.34
N HIS A 133 4.40 -2.69 -2.36
CA HIS A 133 4.65 -1.67 -1.30
C HIS A 133 4.95 -2.20 0.10
N ALA A 134 5.14 -3.50 0.31
CA ALA A 134 5.43 -4.03 1.63
C ALA A 134 6.79 -3.52 2.16
N ASN A 135 6.90 -3.26 3.46
CA ASN A 135 8.21 -3.04 4.09
C ASN A 135 8.88 -4.39 4.37
N LEU A 136 9.91 -4.72 3.60
CA LEU A 136 10.64 -5.98 3.73
C LEU A 136 12.01 -5.86 4.44
N THR A 137 12.26 -4.73 5.12
CA THR A 137 13.52 -4.48 5.82
C THR A 137 13.88 -5.61 6.78
N ASN A 138 15.06 -6.21 6.62
CA ASN A 138 15.57 -7.31 7.46
C ASN A 138 14.70 -8.58 7.49
N VAL A 139 13.82 -8.78 6.51
CA VAL A 139 13.04 -10.03 6.39
C VAL A 139 13.96 -11.19 6.04
N ASN A 140 13.73 -12.35 6.67
CA ASN A 140 14.42 -13.59 6.34
C ASN A 140 13.58 -14.49 5.42
N LEU A 141 14.03 -14.69 4.19
CA LEU A 141 13.41 -15.57 3.18
C LEU A 141 14.16 -16.89 2.99
N ASP A 142 15.02 -17.31 3.92
CA ASP A 142 15.82 -18.51 3.73
C ASP A 142 14.97 -19.74 3.38
N ASN A 143 15.30 -20.39 2.26
CA ASN A 143 14.57 -21.56 1.76
C ASN A 143 13.07 -21.34 1.50
N ALA A 144 12.59 -20.10 1.45
CA ALA A 144 11.21 -19.82 1.06
C ALA A 144 10.97 -20.23 -0.40
N ILE A 145 9.74 -20.62 -0.68
CA ILE A 145 9.29 -21.10 -1.98
C ILE A 145 8.49 -19.99 -2.66
N LEU A 146 8.86 -19.62 -3.88
CA LEU A 146 8.20 -18.57 -4.63
C LEU A 146 7.94 -18.96 -6.08
N GLY A 147 6.91 -18.36 -6.67
CA GLY A 147 6.43 -18.65 -8.00
C GLY A 147 5.12 -17.90 -8.22
N TRP A 148 5.01 -17.15 -9.31
CA TRP A 148 3.95 -16.16 -9.52
C TRP A 148 3.84 -15.14 -8.38
N THR A 149 4.90 -14.95 -7.61
CA THR A 149 4.97 -14.00 -6.50
C THR A 149 5.27 -12.62 -7.06
N ILE A 150 4.52 -11.60 -6.65
CA ILE A 150 4.65 -10.24 -7.17
C ILE A 150 5.54 -9.42 -6.24
N PHE A 151 6.67 -8.94 -6.79
CA PHE A 151 7.55 -7.97 -6.15
C PHE A 151 7.41 -6.63 -6.86
N GLY A 152 6.85 -5.63 -6.20
CA GLY A 152 6.75 -4.29 -6.79
C GLY A 152 6.88 -3.20 -5.75
N ASP A 153 7.69 -2.20 -6.09
CA ASP A 153 8.00 -1.02 -5.29
C ASP A 153 8.71 -1.39 -3.97
N LEU A 154 9.76 -2.20 -4.11
CA LEU A 154 10.55 -2.76 -3.02
C LEU A 154 12.04 -2.51 -3.22
N ASP A 155 12.77 -2.28 -2.12
CA ASP A 155 14.21 -2.51 -2.08
C ASP A 155 14.47 -3.96 -1.68
N LEU A 156 14.88 -4.81 -2.62
CA LEU A 156 15.13 -6.22 -2.33
C LEU A 156 16.52 -6.46 -1.72
N ARG A 157 17.40 -5.46 -1.66
CA ARG A 157 18.76 -5.62 -1.09
C ARG A 157 18.73 -5.80 0.42
N VAL A 158 17.67 -5.36 1.07
CA VAL A 158 17.46 -5.45 2.53
C VAL A 158 16.98 -6.84 2.97
N LEU A 159 16.71 -7.72 2.00
CA LEU A 159 16.27 -9.10 2.25
C LEU A 159 17.44 -10.03 2.54
N ASN A 160 17.23 -10.92 3.51
CA ASN A 160 18.09 -12.07 3.73
C ASN A 160 17.53 -13.30 3.00
N GLY A 161 18.40 -14.18 2.52
CA GLY A 161 18.00 -15.46 1.92
C GLY A 161 17.71 -15.45 0.42
N LEU A 162 17.96 -14.35 -0.31
CA LEU A 162 17.76 -14.32 -1.78
C LEU A 162 18.48 -15.44 -2.55
N LYS A 163 19.60 -15.95 -2.01
CA LYS A 163 20.40 -17.04 -2.62
C LYS A 163 19.84 -18.44 -2.37
N THR A 164 19.01 -18.61 -1.34
CA THR A 164 18.46 -19.90 -0.90
C THR A 164 17.01 -20.08 -1.31
N LEU A 165 16.42 -19.09 -1.98
CA LEU A 165 15.07 -19.14 -2.52
C LEU A 165 14.88 -20.31 -3.49
N GLN A 166 13.72 -20.96 -3.37
CA GLN A 166 13.28 -22.00 -4.29
C GLN A 166 12.28 -21.37 -5.25
N HIS A 167 12.59 -21.41 -6.55
CA HIS A 167 11.76 -20.85 -7.59
C HIS A 167 10.95 -21.97 -8.28
N GLU A 168 9.65 -22.02 -8.03
CA GLU A 168 8.71 -22.95 -8.68
C GLU A 168 8.05 -22.36 -9.92
N GLY A 169 8.24 -21.06 -10.17
CA GLY A 169 7.74 -20.36 -11.35
C GLY A 169 8.29 -18.93 -11.44
N PRO A 170 8.01 -18.23 -12.57
CA PRO A 170 8.39 -16.83 -12.73
C PRO A 170 7.64 -15.96 -11.72
N SER A 171 8.31 -14.94 -11.18
CA SER A 171 7.78 -14.05 -10.16
C SER A 171 7.96 -12.61 -10.63
N PRO A 172 6.88 -11.93 -11.07
CA PRO A 172 6.99 -10.60 -11.65
C PRO A 172 7.69 -9.60 -10.72
N ILE A 173 8.72 -8.93 -11.26
CA ILE A 173 9.43 -7.84 -10.58
C ILE A 173 9.12 -6.54 -11.31
N SER A 174 8.68 -5.50 -10.58
CA SER A 174 8.45 -4.19 -11.17
C SER A 174 9.78 -3.49 -11.51
N ILE A 175 9.74 -2.63 -12.54
CA ILE A 175 10.90 -1.81 -12.90
C ILE A 175 11.37 -0.95 -11.72
N ASN A 176 10.44 -0.43 -10.93
CA ASN A 176 10.75 0.37 -9.75
C ASN A 176 11.48 -0.46 -8.69
N THR A 177 11.09 -1.71 -8.46
CA THR A 177 11.82 -2.62 -7.56
C THR A 177 13.27 -2.82 -8.00
N ILE A 178 13.52 -2.97 -9.30
CA ILE A 178 14.89 -3.10 -9.84
C ILE A 178 15.70 -1.82 -9.56
N PHE A 179 15.11 -0.65 -9.77
CA PHE A 179 15.75 0.65 -9.51
C PHE A 179 16.03 0.89 -8.02
N GLN A 180 15.04 0.66 -7.15
CA GLN A 180 15.20 0.79 -5.70
C GLN A 180 16.28 -0.18 -5.17
N SER A 181 16.38 -1.36 -5.78
CA SER A 181 17.43 -2.33 -5.50
C SER A 181 18.80 -1.96 -6.11
N GLN A 182 18.93 -0.75 -6.70
CA GLN A 182 20.15 -0.20 -7.32
C GLN A 182 20.79 -1.16 -8.34
N GLY A 183 20.00 -2.05 -8.95
CA GLY A 183 20.45 -3.16 -9.81
C GLY A 183 21.58 -4.02 -9.21
N LYS A 184 21.63 -4.12 -7.88
CA LYS A 184 22.54 -5.00 -7.15
C LYS A 184 21.99 -6.42 -7.00
N LEU A 185 20.89 -6.72 -7.67
CA LEU A 185 20.29 -8.05 -7.72
C LEU A 185 21.18 -8.97 -8.56
N SER A 186 21.35 -10.22 -8.13
CA SER A 186 22.14 -11.19 -8.89
C SER A 186 21.42 -11.57 -10.18
N GLU A 187 22.18 -11.79 -11.24
CA GLU A 187 21.63 -12.25 -12.52
C GLU A 187 20.86 -13.57 -12.38
N ILE A 188 21.34 -14.48 -11.53
CA ILE A 188 20.67 -15.76 -11.25
C ILE A 188 19.26 -15.51 -10.67
N PHE A 189 19.14 -14.58 -9.72
CA PHE A 189 17.84 -14.23 -9.14
C PHE A 189 16.91 -13.60 -10.20
N LEU A 190 17.43 -12.68 -11.01
CA LEU A 190 16.66 -12.04 -12.09
C LEU A 190 16.19 -13.06 -13.14
N ARG A 191 17.06 -13.99 -13.56
CA ARG A 191 16.70 -15.07 -14.49
C ARG A 191 15.64 -16.00 -13.88
N ASN A 192 15.82 -16.41 -12.63
CA ASN A 192 14.88 -17.31 -11.94
C ASN A 192 13.52 -16.66 -11.65
N THR A 193 13.44 -15.33 -11.60
CA THR A 193 12.18 -14.58 -11.48
C THR A 193 11.52 -14.34 -12.84
N GLY A 194 12.19 -14.73 -13.94
CA GLY A 194 11.65 -14.67 -15.30
C GLY A 194 11.98 -13.39 -16.05
N VAL A 195 12.94 -12.58 -15.58
CA VAL A 195 13.43 -11.42 -16.32
C VAL A 195 14.23 -11.91 -17.54
N PRO A 196 13.89 -11.48 -18.77
CA PRO A 196 14.64 -11.90 -19.96
C PRO A 196 16.08 -11.37 -19.97
N ASP A 197 17.03 -12.14 -20.51
CA ASP A 197 18.46 -11.81 -20.55
C ASP A 197 18.77 -10.43 -21.13
N ILE A 198 18.08 -10.05 -22.22
CA ILE A 198 18.24 -8.73 -22.84
C ILE A 198 17.95 -7.59 -21.84
N PHE A 199 16.97 -7.76 -20.95
CA PHE A 199 16.70 -6.76 -19.91
C PHE A 199 17.76 -6.78 -18.82
N ILE A 200 18.28 -7.96 -18.45
CA ILE A 200 19.35 -8.09 -17.44
C ILE A 200 20.61 -7.33 -17.88
N GLU A 201 20.99 -7.45 -19.17
CA GLU A 201 22.10 -6.69 -19.75
C GLU A 201 21.90 -5.17 -19.61
N TYR A 202 20.69 -4.68 -19.83
CA TYR A 202 20.35 -3.27 -19.71
C TYR A 202 20.24 -2.78 -18.26
N ILE A 203 19.76 -3.59 -17.33
CA ILE A 203 19.58 -3.21 -15.91
C ILE A 203 20.88 -2.65 -15.34
N HIS A 204 22.01 -3.31 -15.59
CA HIS A 204 23.32 -2.88 -15.12
C HIS A 204 23.81 -1.57 -15.77
N ALA A 205 23.32 -1.22 -16.96
CA ALA A 205 23.64 0.04 -17.62
C ALA A 205 22.86 1.23 -17.04
N PHE A 206 21.64 1.00 -16.53
CA PHE A 206 20.75 2.06 -16.03
C PHE A 206 20.94 2.41 -14.55
N THR A 207 21.68 1.62 -13.77
CA THR A 207 21.82 1.83 -12.32
C THR A 207 22.74 2.98 -11.93
N ASN A 208 23.44 3.57 -12.90
CA ASN A 208 24.29 4.75 -12.71
C ASN A 208 23.59 6.07 -13.08
N GLN A 209 22.32 6.04 -13.46
CA GLN A 209 21.53 7.22 -13.78
C GLN A 209 20.41 7.33 -12.73
N PRO A 210 20.32 8.43 -11.95
CA PRO A 210 19.15 8.67 -11.13
C PRO A 210 17.98 8.83 -12.08
N ILE A 211 17.10 7.83 -12.11
CA ILE A 211 15.91 7.98 -12.92
C ILE A 211 14.90 8.81 -12.14
N ASN A 212 14.86 10.09 -12.48
CA ASN A 212 13.82 11.00 -11.99
C ASN A 212 12.55 10.76 -12.81
N TYR A 213 11.85 9.66 -12.53
CA TYR A 213 10.49 9.49 -13.02
C TYR A 213 9.57 10.37 -12.17
N TYR A 214 9.36 11.63 -12.53
CA TYR A 214 8.37 12.44 -11.82
C TYR A 214 6.97 11.94 -12.19
N THR A 215 6.40 11.12 -11.32
CA THR A 215 5.02 10.67 -11.44
C THR A 215 4.10 11.59 -10.64
N CYS A 216 3.01 12.03 -11.25
CA CYS A 216 2.05 12.93 -10.64
C CYS A 216 0.64 12.33 -10.67
N PHE A 217 -0.09 12.44 -9.56
CA PHE A 217 -1.50 12.11 -9.49
C PHE A 217 -2.32 13.37 -9.28
N ILE A 218 -3.27 13.64 -10.18
CA ILE A 218 -4.14 14.81 -10.07
C ILE A 218 -5.43 14.40 -9.37
N SER A 219 -5.66 14.97 -8.19
CA SER A 219 -6.85 14.73 -7.38
C SER A 219 -7.81 15.91 -7.50
N TYR A 220 -9.04 15.65 -7.96
CA TYR A 220 -9.97 16.72 -8.36
C TYR A 220 -11.46 16.30 -8.31
N SER A 221 -12.36 17.26 -8.07
CA SER A 221 -13.81 16.99 -8.15
C SER A 221 -14.23 16.72 -9.60
N SER A 222 -15.18 15.82 -9.84
CA SER A 222 -15.69 15.59 -11.21
C SER A 222 -16.26 16.85 -11.86
N LYS A 223 -16.64 17.85 -11.05
CA LYS A 223 -17.11 19.18 -11.51
C LYS A 223 -16.01 20.03 -12.15
N ASP A 224 -14.75 19.73 -11.87
CA ASP A 224 -13.59 20.46 -12.38
C ASP A 224 -12.90 19.73 -13.56
N ALA A 225 -13.54 18.69 -14.11
CA ALA A 225 -12.96 17.80 -15.13
C ALA A 225 -12.44 18.53 -16.37
N PHE A 226 -13.10 19.59 -16.82
CA PHE A 226 -12.68 20.31 -18.02
C PHE A 226 -11.31 20.99 -17.84
N PHE A 227 -11.08 21.59 -16.68
CA PHE A 227 -9.77 22.17 -16.35
C PHE A 227 -8.71 21.06 -16.23
N VAL A 228 -9.04 19.98 -15.52
CA VAL A 228 -8.08 18.89 -15.28
C VAL A 228 -7.70 18.15 -16.55
N GLN A 229 -8.62 17.96 -17.49
CA GLN A 229 -8.32 17.37 -18.80
C GLN A 229 -7.32 18.22 -19.59
N ARG A 230 -7.48 19.55 -19.57
CA ARG A 230 -6.52 20.48 -20.19
C ARG A 230 -5.17 20.40 -19.51
N LEU A 231 -5.14 20.54 -18.18
CA LEU A 231 -3.92 20.49 -17.38
C LEU A 231 -3.17 19.17 -17.58
N HIS A 232 -3.89 18.05 -17.60
CA HIS A 232 -3.33 16.73 -17.86
C HIS A 232 -2.68 16.66 -19.25
N ALA A 233 -3.38 17.10 -20.30
CA ALA A 233 -2.84 17.10 -21.66
C ALA A 233 -1.57 17.94 -21.77
N ASP A 234 -1.57 19.13 -21.15
CA ASP A 234 -0.41 20.03 -21.17
C ASP A 234 0.77 19.45 -20.38
N LEU A 235 0.53 18.84 -19.20
CA LEU A 235 1.56 18.13 -18.44
C LEU A 235 2.17 16.96 -19.23
N GLN A 236 1.33 16.15 -19.90
CA GLN A 236 1.80 15.05 -20.76
C GLN A 236 2.63 15.56 -21.94
N ALA A 237 2.25 16.67 -22.55
CA ALA A 237 3.00 17.30 -23.65
C ALA A 237 4.39 17.77 -23.20
N GLN A 238 4.56 18.11 -21.91
CA GLN A 238 5.85 18.45 -21.29
C GLN A 238 6.60 17.22 -20.75
N GLY A 239 6.12 16.00 -21.03
CA GLY A 239 6.75 14.75 -20.60
C GLY A 239 6.53 14.40 -19.11
N VAL A 240 5.65 15.11 -18.41
CA VAL A 240 5.26 14.76 -17.04
C VAL A 240 4.33 13.55 -17.08
N ARG A 241 4.68 12.50 -16.34
CA ARG A 241 3.86 11.30 -16.24
C ARG A 241 2.77 11.52 -15.22
N CYS A 242 1.61 11.96 -15.68
CA CYS A 242 0.48 12.24 -14.82
C CYS A 242 -0.71 11.31 -15.08
N TRP A 243 -1.30 10.83 -13.99
CA TRP A 243 -2.58 10.13 -13.97
C TRP A 243 -3.58 10.98 -13.18
N PHE A 244 -4.88 10.78 -13.41
CA PHE A 244 -5.91 11.52 -12.67
C PHE A 244 -7.13 10.63 -12.44
N ALA A 245 -7.80 10.84 -11.31
CA ALA A 245 -9.07 10.19 -11.00
C ALA A 245 -10.03 11.21 -10.36
N PRO A 246 -11.30 11.29 -10.83
CA PRO A 246 -12.27 12.18 -10.20
C PRO A 246 -12.71 11.66 -8.83
N HIS A 247 -12.80 12.54 -7.82
CA HIS A 247 -13.25 12.23 -6.46
C HIS A 247 -14.68 11.67 -6.38
N ASP A 248 -15.55 12.03 -7.34
CA ASP A 248 -16.98 11.69 -7.28
C ASP A 248 -17.32 10.29 -7.86
N MET A 249 -16.34 9.41 -8.05
CA MET A 249 -16.59 8.02 -8.44
C MET A 249 -17.32 7.27 -7.31
N LYS A 250 -18.67 7.35 -7.31
CA LYS A 250 -19.54 6.62 -6.40
C LYS A 250 -19.62 5.12 -6.75
N ILE A 251 -18.69 4.26 -6.31
CA ILE A 251 -18.92 2.80 -6.29
C ILE A 251 -18.13 2.09 -5.16
N GLY A 252 -18.77 1.89 -4.00
CA GLY A 252 -18.48 0.81 -3.01
C GLY A 252 -17.12 0.77 -2.30
N ASP A 253 -17.03 -0.02 -1.22
CA ASP A 253 -15.88 -0.18 -0.29
C ASP A 253 -14.51 -0.46 -0.96
N LYS A 254 -14.48 -0.79 -2.25
CA LYS A 254 -13.26 -1.00 -3.05
C LYS A 254 -12.49 0.29 -3.38
N ILE A 255 -13.06 1.48 -3.18
CA ILE A 255 -12.41 2.75 -3.57
C ILE A 255 -11.53 3.34 -2.47
N ARG A 256 -11.83 3.13 -1.17
CA ARG A 256 -10.94 3.55 -0.06
C ARG A 256 -9.51 3.07 -0.30
N VAL A 257 -9.40 1.83 -0.77
CA VAL A 257 -8.14 1.14 -1.10
C VAL A 257 -7.40 1.81 -2.28
N ARG A 258 -8.10 2.32 -3.30
CA ARG A 258 -7.49 2.74 -4.60
C ARG A 258 -6.79 4.09 -4.61
N ILE A 259 -7.14 4.99 -3.70
CA ILE A 259 -6.51 6.32 -3.63
C ILE A 259 -5.49 6.41 -2.50
N ASP A 260 -5.69 5.69 -1.38
CA ASP A 260 -4.55 5.39 -0.48
C ASP A 260 -3.43 4.71 -1.29
N GLU A 261 -3.79 3.75 -2.15
CA GLU A 261 -2.92 3.21 -3.18
C GLU A 261 -2.28 4.31 -4.03
N SER A 262 -3.06 5.24 -4.60
CA SER A 262 -2.54 6.28 -5.49
C SER A 262 -1.56 7.25 -4.80
N ILE A 263 -1.86 7.75 -3.60
CA ILE A 263 -0.97 8.65 -2.85
C ILE A 263 0.30 7.92 -2.40
N ARG A 264 0.20 6.62 -2.08
CA ARG A 264 1.35 5.76 -1.79
C ARG A 264 2.18 5.49 -3.04
N LEU A 265 1.55 5.20 -4.18
CA LEU A 265 2.17 4.85 -5.46
C LEU A 265 2.91 6.01 -6.13
N TYR A 266 2.28 7.18 -6.22
CA TYR A 266 2.79 8.29 -7.03
C TYR A 266 3.68 9.24 -6.23
N ASP A 267 4.67 9.83 -6.90
CA ASP A 267 5.65 10.70 -6.24
C ASP A 267 5.06 12.01 -5.75
N LYS A 268 4.09 12.55 -6.50
CA LYS A 268 3.50 13.87 -6.26
C LYS A 268 1.99 13.80 -6.36
N LEU A 269 1.30 14.37 -5.38
CA LEU A 269 -0.13 14.61 -5.37
C LEU A 269 -0.40 16.06 -5.76
N LEU A 270 -0.99 16.27 -6.94
CA LEU A 270 -1.47 17.58 -7.41
C LEU A 270 -2.95 17.73 -7.00
N LEU A 271 -3.20 18.46 -5.93
CA LEU A 271 -4.53 18.62 -5.36
C LEU A 271 -5.24 19.85 -5.95
N VAL A 272 -6.35 19.63 -6.65
CA VAL A 272 -7.17 20.68 -7.26
C VAL A 272 -8.21 21.17 -6.27
N LEU A 273 -8.00 22.37 -5.74
CA LEU A 273 -8.84 23.05 -4.77
C LEU A 273 -9.88 23.93 -5.48
N SER A 274 -11.15 23.61 -5.27
CA SER A 274 -12.30 24.40 -5.68
C SER A 274 -13.36 24.34 -4.59
N LYS A 275 -14.41 25.15 -4.69
CA LYS A 275 -15.61 25.04 -3.86
C LYS A 275 -16.25 23.64 -3.86
N HIS A 276 -15.91 22.80 -4.85
CA HIS A 276 -16.41 21.43 -4.97
C HIS A 276 -15.54 20.39 -4.26
N SER A 277 -14.25 20.68 -4.04
CA SER A 277 -13.32 19.76 -3.38
C SER A 277 -13.02 20.16 -1.93
N VAL A 278 -12.97 21.44 -1.60
CA VAL A 278 -12.65 21.94 -0.24
C VAL A 278 -13.68 21.48 0.81
N ALA A 279 -14.95 21.33 0.41
CA ALA A 279 -16.02 20.87 1.30
C ALA A 279 -16.11 19.34 1.42
N SER A 280 -15.18 18.59 0.82
CA SER A 280 -15.21 17.12 0.81
C SER A 280 -14.38 16.55 1.96
N ASP A 281 -15.00 15.77 2.84
CA ASP A 281 -14.32 15.00 3.91
C ASP A 281 -13.19 14.12 3.33
N TRP A 282 -13.33 13.72 2.07
CA TRP A 282 -12.35 12.92 1.36
C TRP A 282 -11.02 13.66 1.15
N VAL A 283 -11.06 14.96 0.85
CA VAL A 283 -9.84 15.74 0.56
C VAL A 283 -9.01 15.97 1.81
N GLU A 284 -9.65 16.04 2.99
CA GLU A 284 -8.94 16.07 4.28
C GLU A 284 -8.01 14.87 4.43
N HIS A 285 -8.54 13.66 4.20
CA HIS A 285 -7.77 12.41 4.30
C HIS A 285 -6.61 12.37 3.29
N GLU A 286 -6.83 12.80 2.04
CA GLU A 286 -5.76 12.87 1.03
C GLU A 286 -4.61 13.79 1.44
N VAL A 287 -4.96 14.94 2.03
CA VAL A 287 -3.99 15.90 2.55
C VAL A 287 -3.20 15.29 3.71
N GLU A 288 -3.88 14.70 4.68
CA GLU A 288 -3.22 14.04 5.82
C GLU A 288 -2.25 12.94 5.37
N MET A 289 -2.68 12.10 4.43
CA MET A 289 -1.86 11.01 3.87
C MET A 289 -0.64 11.53 3.12
N ALA A 290 -0.80 12.58 2.31
CA ALA A 290 0.31 13.19 1.59
C ALA A 290 1.33 13.80 2.56
N LEU A 291 0.87 14.53 3.58
CA LEU A 291 1.74 15.13 4.61
C LEU A 291 2.49 14.06 5.43
N ALA A 292 1.83 12.96 5.78
CA ALA A 292 2.46 11.84 6.47
C ALA A 292 3.56 11.20 5.60
N LYS A 293 3.34 11.10 4.28
CA LYS A 293 4.35 10.62 3.32
C LYS A 293 5.54 11.58 3.24
N GLU A 294 5.32 12.90 3.18
CA GLU A 294 6.39 13.90 3.17
C GLU A 294 7.27 13.83 4.44
N GLN A 295 6.66 13.63 5.62
CA GLN A 295 7.40 13.47 6.86
C GLN A 295 8.32 12.24 6.84
N ARG A 296 7.84 11.14 6.24
CA ARG A 296 8.58 9.88 6.11
C ARG A 296 9.71 9.98 5.09
N GLU A 297 9.43 10.55 3.93
CA GLU A 297 10.34 10.58 2.78
C GLU A 297 11.23 11.84 2.75
N LYS A 298 10.96 12.82 3.62
CA LYS A 298 11.69 14.10 3.73
C LYS A 298 11.80 14.86 2.40
N ARG A 299 10.74 14.80 1.59
CA ARG A 299 10.60 15.48 0.30
C ARG A 299 9.18 16.00 0.11
N ALA A 300 8.98 16.94 -0.81
CA ALA A 300 7.65 17.42 -1.16
C ALA A 300 6.88 16.37 -1.97
N VAL A 301 5.63 16.16 -1.59
CA VAL A 301 4.64 15.27 -2.22
C VAL A 301 3.38 16.04 -2.53
N LEU A 302 2.94 16.99 -1.70
CA LEU A 302 1.67 17.69 -1.87
C LEU A 302 1.84 19.04 -2.58
N PHE A 303 1.22 19.16 -3.75
CA PHE A 303 1.24 20.36 -4.60
C PHE A 303 -0.20 20.87 -4.78
N PRO A 304 -0.68 21.80 -3.94
CA PRO A 304 -2.03 22.32 -4.07
C PRO A 304 -2.13 23.41 -5.15
N ILE A 305 -3.17 23.34 -5.98
CA ILE A 305 -3.56 24.40 -6.91
C ILE A 305 -5.01 24.79 -6.70
N ARG A 306 -5.39 26.03 -6.98
CA ARG A 306 -6.76 26.52 -6.75
C ARG A 306 -7.43 27.04 -8.01
N LEU A 307 -8.72 26.77 -8.13
CA LEU A 307 -9.59 27.26 -9.20
C LEU A 307 -10.49 28.42 -8.75
N ASP A 308 -10.65 28.61 -7.44
CA ASP A 308 -11.44 29.69 -6.85
C ASP A 308 -10.84 30.14 -5.49
N THR A 309 -11.61 30.88 -4.70
CA THR A 309 -11.25 31.43 -3.39
C THR A 309 -11.79 30.59 -2.23
N ALA A 310 -12.48 29.46 -2.49
CA ALA A 310 -13.20 28.72 -1.46
C ALA A 310 -12.30 28.25 -0.31
N ILE A 311 -11.05 27.89 -0.61
CA ILE A 311 -10.06 27.50 0.40
C ILE A 311 -9.83 28.59 1.45
N PHE A 312 -9.83 29.86 1.05
CA PHE A 312 -9.61 31.00 1.94
C PHE A 312 -10.89 31.42 2.68
N GLU A 313 -12.06 31.17 2.08
CA GLU A 313 -13.36 31.51 2.67
C GLU A 313 -13.81 30.51 3.74
N GLN A 314 -13.46 29.23 3.57
CA GLN A 314 -13.86 28.14 4.47
C GLN A 314 -12.77 27.76 5.50
N GLY A 315 -11.55 28.26 5.33
CA GLY A 315 -10.36 27.76 6.03
C GLY A 315 -9.90 28.53 7.26
N HIS A 316 -10.76 28.69 8.27
CA HIS A 316 -10.34 29.26 9.56
C HIS A 316 -9.88 28.20 10.59
N SER A 317 -10.08 26.91 10.31
CA SER A 317 -9.61 25.78 11.11
C SER A 317 -9.49 24.52 10.26
N GLY A 318 -8.83 23.47 10.78
CA GLY A 318 -8.66 22.18 10.11
C GLY A 318 -7.60 22.16 9.00
N TRP A 319 -7.69 21.16 8.12
CA TRP A 319 -6.74 20.98 7.01
C TRP A 319 -6.63 22.17 6.04
N PRO A 320 -7.69 22.97 5.74
CA PRO A 320 -7.56 24.11 4.82
C PRO A 320 -6.62 25.19 5.34
N ALA A 321 -6.68 25.47 6.65
CA ALA A 321 -5.80 26.42 7.31
C ALA A 321 -4.35 25.92 7.29
N LEU A 322 -4.16 24.61 7.52
CA LEU A 322 -2.84 23.98 7.47
C LEU A 322 -2.18 24.15 6.10
N ILE A 323 -2.92 23.88 5.01
CA ILE A 323 -2.40 24.06 3.64
C ILE A 323 -2.07 25.52 3.34
N GLN A 324 -2.93 26.45 3.75
CA GLN A 324 -2.68 27.88 3.56
C GLN A 324 -1.41 28.38 4.25
N HIS A 325 -1.13 27.88 5.45
CA HIS A 325 0.05 28.31 6.21
C HIS A 325 1.34 27.61 5.77
N GLN A 326 1.25 26.37 5.29
CA GLN A 326 2.43 25.54 5.06
C GLN A 326 2.80 25.37 3.58
N ARG A 327 1.93 25.72 2.62
CA ARG A 327 2.16 25.45 1.20
C ARG A 327 1.93 26.68 0.34
N HIS A 328 2.67 26.75 -0.76
CA HIS A 328 2.33 27.62 -1.86
C HIS A 328 1.16 27.00 -2.65
N ILE A 329 0.08 27.74 -2.83
CA ILE A 329 -1.09 27.30 -3.61
C ILE A 329 -1.05 27.95 -4.99
N GLY A 330 -0.82 27.15 -6.03
CA GLY A 330 -0.78 27.64 -7.42
C GLY A 330 -2.13 28.23 -7.85
N ASN A 331 -2.14 29.45 -8.39
CA ASN A 331 -3.38 30.18 -8.68
C ASN A 331 -3.86 29.99 -10.13
N PHE A 332 -4.80 29.09 -10.34
CA PHE A 332 -5.40 28.82 -11.64
C PHE A 332 -6.79 29.48 -11.81
N THR A 333 -7.19 30.48 -11.03
CA THR A 333 -8.53 31.11 -11.18
C THR A 333 -8.81 31.67 -12.57
N CYS A 334 -7.76 32.09 -13.28
CA CYS A 334 -7.84 32.65 -14.63
C CYS A 334 -7.43 31.65 -15.72
N TRP A 335 -7.56 30.33 -15.49
CA TRP A 335 -7.07 29.30 -16.41
C TRP A 335 -7.63 29.37 -17.85
N LYS A 336 -8.74 30.06 -18.07
CA LYS A 336 -9.32 30.29 -19.41
C LYS A 336 -8.57 31.36 -20.21
N ASP A 337 -7.86 32.26 -19.54
CA ASP A 337 -6.95 33.23 -20.16
C ASP A 337 -5.63 32.53 -20.50
N TYR A 338 -5.21 32.60 -21.75
CA TYR A 338 -4.07 31.86 -22.25
C TYR A 338 -2.76 32.30 -21.57
N ASP A 339 -2.51 33.60 -21.49
CA ASP A 339 -1.26 34.16 -20.98
C ASP A 339 -1.13 33.90 -19.47
N HIS A 340 -2.20 34.12 -18.70
CA HIS A 340 -2.21 33.82 -17.28
C HIS A 340 -2.05 32.33 -16.99
N TYR A 341 -2.71 31.48 -17.79
CA TYR A 341 -2.58 30.04 -17.65
C TYR A 341 -1.14 29.59 -17.88
N GLN A 342 -0.49 30.04 -18.96
CA GLN A 342 0.88 29.62 -19.27
C GLN A 342 1.87 30.02 -18.19
N VAL A 343 1.81 31.27 -17.71
CA VAL A 343 2.70 31.73 -16.61
C VAL A 343 2.52 30.88 -15.35
N THR A 344 1.28 30.52 -15.02
CA THR A 344 0.99 29.69 -13.84
C THR A 344 1.39 28.23 -14.05
N PHE A 345 1.19 27.72 -15.27
CA PHE A 345 1.56 26.37 -15.68
C PHE A 345 3.08 26.15 -15.67
N ASP A 346 3.86 27.10 -16.19
CA ASP A 346 5.34 27.02 -16.17
C ASP A 346 5.87 26.97 -14.74
N ARG A 347 5.27 27.74 -13.83
CA ARG A 347 5.59 27.69 -12.41
C ARG A 347 5.26 26.33 -11.79
N LEU A 348 4.07 25.80 -12.08
CA LEU A 348 3.68 24.47 -11.61
C LEU A 348 4.65 23.39 -12.15
N LEU A 349 5.06 23.48 -13.41
CA LEU A 349 6.00 22.54 -14.01
C LEU A 349 7.35 22.58 -13.29
N HIS A 350 7.83 23.78 -12.94
CA HIS A 350 9.03 23.94 -12.13
C HIS A 350 8.89 23.29 -10.75
N ASP A 351 7.79 23.57 -10.03
CA ASP A 351 7.52 22.99 -8.72
C ASP A 351 7.42 21.45 -8.79
N LEU A 352 6.87 20.90 -9.88
CA LEU A 352 6.78 19.47 -10.13
C LEU A 352 8.11 18.81 -10.54
N GLN A 353 9.18 19.57 -10.81
CA GLN A 353 10.51 19.02 -11.14
C GLN A 353 11.50 19.06 -9.96
N VAL A 354 11.22 19.88 -8.93
CA VAL A 354 12.01 19.94 -7.67
C VAL A 354 11.63 18.81 -6.73
#